data_AF-A0A744EEQ9-F1
#
_entry.id   AF-A0A744EEQ9-F1
#
_cell.length_a   1.000
_cell.length_b   1.000
_cell.length_c   1.000
_cell.angle_alpha   90.00
_cell.angle_beta   90.00
_cell.angle_gamma   90.00
#
_symmetry.space_group_name_H-M   'P 1'
#
loop_
_entity.id
_entity.type
_entity.pdbx_description
1 polymer ?
#
loop_
_entity_poly.entity_id
_entity_poly.type
_entity_poly.pdbx_seq_one_letter_code
_entity_poly.pdbx_strand_id
1 'polypeptide(L)'
;IKLGVPQVRLTRRKGRLLRDGSVLRIGRYLFRDAFIQQLKNGRWHVMKRIDGKKRYPIDVVKIPMAAQLTTAFEAEKSRMLDEEMPKQLRYALKQQLRLWLAR
;
A
#
# COMPACT_ATOMS: atom_id res chain seq x y z
N ILE A 1 2.69 -0.27 5.57
CA ILE A 1 1.21 -0.37 5.59
C ILE A 1 0.82 -1.84 5.60
N LYS A 2 0.15 -2.31 6.65
CA LYS A 2 -0.34 -3.69 6.73
C LYS A 2 -1.74 -3.75 6.13
N LEU A 3 -1.88 -4.33 4.94
CA LEU A 3 -3.19 -4.55 4.29
C LEU A 3 -3.98 -5.72 4.91
N GLY A 4 -3.40 -6.41 5.90
CA GLY A 4 -3.91 -7.65 6.49
C GLY A 4 -3.24 -8.88 5.89
N VAL A 5 -3.32 -10.02 6.59
CA VAL A 5 -2.83 -11.31 6.07
C VAL A 5 -3.69 -11.70 4.86
N PRO A 6 -3.11 -11.97 3.69
CA PRO A 6 -3.88 -12.41 2.54
C PRO A 6 -4.48 -13.79 2.83
N GLN A 7 -5.80 -13.93 2.65
CA GLN A 7 -6.53 -15.17 2.87
C GLN A 7 -7.30 -15.55 1.61
N VAL A 8 -7.02 -16.72 1.04
CA VAL A 8 -7.84 -17.33 -0.01
C VAL A 8 -9.02 -18.03 0.66
N ARG A 9 -10.24 -17.69 0.26
CA ARG A 9 -11.46 -18.31 0.77
C ARG A 9 -12.22 -18.97 -0.38
N LEU A 10 -12.57 -20.24 -0.20
CA LEU A 10 -13.50 -20.92 -1.09
C LEU A 10 -14.92 -20.46 -0.76
N THR A 11 -15.60 -19.84 -1.71
CA THR A 11 -17.01 -19.46 -1.52
C THR A 11 -17.89 -20.62 -1.96
N ARG A 12 -18.52 -21.33 -1.02
CA ARG A 12 -19.51 -22.39 -1.30
C ARG A 12 -20.96 -21.88 -1.35
N ARG A 13 -21.17 -20.58 -1.56
CA ARG A 13 -22.52 -19.98 -1.63
C ARG A 13 -23.04 -20.06 -3.06
N LYS A 14 -24.07 -20.88 -3.31
CA LYS A 14 -24.82 -20.90 -4.58
C LYS A 14 -25.67 -19.63 -4.69
N GLY A 15 -25.37 -18.77 -5.65
CA GLY A 15 -26.19 -17.61 -5.99
C GLY A 15 -25.80 -17.02 -7.35
N ARG A 16 -26.77 -16.53 -8.13
CA ARG A 16 -26.61 -16.10 -9.54
C ARG A 16 -25.52 -15.04 -9.77
N LEU A 17 -25.15 -14.26 -8.74
CA LEU A 17 -24.13 -13.20 -8.76
C LEU A 17 -22.74 -13.65 -8.29
N LEU A 18 -22.61 -14.91 -7.84
CA LEU A 18 -21.37 -15.52 -7.38
C LEU A 18 -21.19 -16.83 -8.16
N ARG A 19 -20.57 -16.74 -9.35
CA ARG A 19 -20.08 -17.94 -10.04
C ARG A 19 -19.22 -18.77 -9.07
N ASP A 20 -19.35 -20.09 -9.16
CA ASP A 20 -18.46 -21.04 -8.47
C ASP A 20 -17.01 -20.62 -8.63
N GLY A 21 -16.30 -20.38 -7.52
CA GLY A 21 -14.92 -19.92 -7.55
C GLY A 21 -14.29 -19.63 -6.19
N SER A 22 -12.96 -19.65 -6.17
CA SER A 22 -12.15 -19.18 -5.04
C SER A 22 -12.03 -17.65 -5.06
N VAL A 23 -12.25 -17.00 -3.92
CA VAL A 23 -12.11 -15.54 -3.77
C VAL A 23 -10.95 -15.23 -2.84
N LEU A 24 -10.08 -14.30 -3.25
CA LEU A 24 -8.97 -13.81 -2.44
C LEU A 24 -9.39 -12.56 -1.67
N ARG A 25 -9.26 -12.59 -0.34
CA ARG A 25 -9.53 -11.45 0.53
C ARG A 25 -8.23 -10.93 1.13
N ILE A 26 -8.01 -9.63 1.02
CA ILE A 26 -6.87 -8.91 1.58
C ILE A 26 -7.41 -7.71 2.36
N GLY A 27 -7.49 -7.84 3.67
CA GLY A 27 -8.12 -6.85 4.54
C GLY A 27 -9.57 -6.55 4.13
N ARG A 28 -9.81 -5.31 3.70
CA ARG A 28 -11.13 -4.86 3.21
C ARG A 28 -11.39 -5.16 1.73
N TYR A 29 -10.35 -5.53 0.97
CA TYR A 29 -10.47 -5.74 -0.48
C TYR A 29 -10.77 -7.21 -0.80
N LEU A 30 -11.60 -7.40 -1.82
CA LEU A 30 -12.05 -8.71 -2.30
C LEU A 30 -11.76 -8.82 -3.79
N PHE A 31 -11.05 -9.88 -4.18
CA PHE A 31 -10.65 -10.15 -5.55
C PHE A 31 -11.18 -11.51 -6.00
N ARG A 32 -11.98 -11.52 -7.08
CA ARG A 32 -12.52 -12.73 -7.69
C ARG A 32 -11.51 -13.31 -8.68
N ASP A 33 -11.43 -14.64 -8.74
CA ASP A 33 -10.54 -15.39 -9.65
C ASP A 33 -9.07 -14.95 -9.55
N ALA A 34 -8.70 -14.55 -8.33
CA ALA A 34 -7.40 -14.00 -8.01
C ALA A 34 -6.65 -14.90 -7.03
N PHE A 35 -5.33 -14.93 -7.17
CA PHE A 35 -4.42 -15.71 -6.35
C PHE A 35 -3.20 -14.88 -5.99
N ILE A 36 -2.45 -15.34 -4.99
CA ILE A 36 -1.23 -14.69 -4.53
C ILE A 36 -0.01 -15.48 -4.95
N GLN A 37 1.06 -14.77 -5.31
CA GLN A 37 2.37 -15.36 -5.53
C GLN A 37 3.40 -14.56 -4.73
N GLN A 38 4.27 -15.27 -4.02
CA GLN A 38 5.43 -14.64 -3.40
C GLN A 38 6.59 -14.63 -4.42
N LEU A 39 7.20 -13.48 -4.60
CA LEU A 39 8.39 -13.32 -5.43
C LEU A 39 9.64 -13.71 -4.64
N LYS A 40 10.74 -13.96 -5.35
CA LYS A 40 12.06 -14.26 -4.76
C LYS A 40 12.57 -13.15 -3.82
N ASN A 41 12.09 -11.92 -3.98
CA ASN A 41 12.39 -10.76 -3.12
C ASN A 41 11.48 -10.65 -1.88
N GLY A 42 10.61 -11.64 -1.63
CA GLY A 42 9.70 -11.69 -0.49
C GLY A 42 8.40 -10.90 -0.66
N ARG A 43 8.22 -10.14 -1.76
CA ARG A 43 6.97 -9.39 -2.02
C ARG A 43 5.85 -10.30 -2.51
N TRP A 44 4.62 -9.98 -2.13
CA TRP A 44 3.42 -10.65 -2.61
C TRP A 44 2.83 -9.92 -3.81
N HIS A 45 2.58 -10.64 -4.89
CA HIS A 45 1.80 -10.17 -6.02
C HIS A 45 0.41 -10.79 -5.96
N VAL A 46 -0.61 -9.94 -6.15
CA VAL A 46 -1.98 -10.39 -6.38
C VAL A 46 -2.17 -10.47 -7.88
N MET A 47 -2.51 -11.66 -8.36
CA MET A 47 -2.73 -11.93 -9.77
C MET A 47 -4.18 -12.34 -9.99
N LYS A 48 -4.75 -12.03 -11.16
CA LYS A 48 -6.12 -12.41 -11.54
C LYS A 48 -6.12 -13.10 -12.89
N ARG A 49 -6.91 -14.18 -13.00
CA ARG A 49 -7.20 -14.81 -14.29
C ARG A 49 -8.21 -13.99 -15.08
N ILE A 50 -7.94 -13.76 -16.36
CA ILE A 50 -8.83 -13.05 -17.26
C ILE A 50 -9.42 -14.03 -18.26
N ASP A 51 -10.73 -14.24 -18.16
CA ASP A 51 -11.48 -15.01 -19.14
C ASP A 51 -11.47 -14.28 -20.49
N GLY A 52 -11.21 -15.02 -21.58
CA GLY A 52 -11.28 -14.51 -22.95
C GLY A 52 -9.96 -14.12 -23.61
N LYS A 53 -8.83 -14.07 -22.88
CA LYS A 53 -7.50 -13.89 -23.48
C LYS A 53 -6.84 -15.25 -23.75
N LYS A 54 -6.60 -15.61 -25.03
CA LYS A 54 -5.83 -16.83 -25.40
C LYS A 54 -4.33 -16.71 -25.06
N ARG A 55 -3.79 -15.49 -24.95
CA ARG A 55 -2.38 -15.21 -24.61
C ARG A 55 -2.31 -14.31 -23.36
N TYR A 56 -1.42 -14.65 -22.43
CA TYR A 56 -1.26 -14.01 -21.11
C TYR A 56 -2.57 -13.91 -20.31
N PRO A 57 -3.16 -15.06 -19.92
CA PRO A 57 -4.43 -15.08 -19.19
C PRO A 57 -4.32 -14.64 -17.71
N ILE A 58 -3.18 -14.07 -17.29
CA ILE A 58 -2.90 -13.71 -15.89
C ILE A 58 -2.38 -12.27 -15.85
N ASP A 59 -3.11 -11.38 -15.18
CA ASP A 59 -2.72 -9.98 -14.97
C ASP A 59 -2.47 -9.68 -13.48
N VAL A 60 -1.62 -8.69 -13.21
CA VAL A 60 -1.37 -8.19 -11.84
C VAL A 60 -2.48 -7.23 -11.43
N VAL A 61 -3.07 -7.46 -10.26
CA VAL A 61 -4.13 -6.62 -9.71
C VAL A 61 -3.53 -5.43 -8.99
N LYS A 62 -3.97 -4.23 -9.38
CA LYS A 62 -3.63 -2.98 -8.71
C LYS A 62 -4.55 -2.77 -7.50
N ILE A 63 -3.97 -2.64 -6.31
CA ILE A 63 -4.71 -2.31 -5.07
C ILE A 63 -4.71 -0.79 -4.91
N PRO A 64 -5.87 -0.12 -4.78
CA PRO A 64 -5.91 1.32 -4.60
C PRO A 64 -5.42 1.69 -3.19
N MET A 65 -4.15 2.12 -3.09
CA MET A 65 -3.49 2.47 -1.83
C MET A 65 -3.23 3.98 -1.66
N ALA A 66 -3.55 4.80 -2.65
CA ALA A 66 -3.21 6.23 -2.66
C ALA A 66 -3.63 6.93 -1.36
N ALA A 67 -4.92 6.83 -0.99
CA ALA A 67 -5.43 7.48 0.23
C ALA A 67 -4.71 7.01 1.51
N GLN A 68 -4.45 5.71 1.65
CA GLN A 68 -3.79 5.15 2.84
C GLN A 68 -2.33 5.60 2.95
N LEU A 69 -1.65 5.72 1.81
CA LEU A 69 -0.29 6.23 1.75
C LEU A 69 -0.26 7.71 2.12
N THR A 70 -1.16 8.52 1.57
CA THR A 70 -1.27 9.94 1.88
C THR A 70 -1.52 10.16 3.38
N THR A 71 -2.49 9.46 3.98
CA THR A 71 -2.80 9.62 5.40
C THR A 71 -1.63 9.23 6.31
N ALA A 72 -0.93 8.14 5.98
CA ALA A 72 0.22 7.70 6.78
C ALA A 72 1.42 8.66 6.63
N PHE A 73 1.62 9.18 5.42
CA PHE A 73 2.65 10.16 5.13
C PHE A 73 2.40 11.48 5.85
N GLU A 74 1.16 12.00 5.80
CA GLU A 74 0.80 13.24 6.49
C GLU A 74 0.96 13.12 8.01
N ALA A 75 0.56 11.99 8.60
CA ALA A 75 0.74 11.73 10.02
C ALA A 75 2.23 11.73 10.42
N GLU A 76 3.07 11.02 9.66
CA GLU A 76 4.50 10.96 9.96
C GLU A 76 5.19 12.30 9.70
N LYS A 77 4.79 13.02 8.64
CA LYS A 77 5.28 14.36 8.34
C LYS A 77 5.02 15.29 9.53
N SER A 78 3.79 15.36 10.03
CA SER A 78 3.46 16.24 11.18
C SER A 78 4.31 15.90 12.41
N ARG A 79 4.46 14.61 12.71
CA ARG A 79 5.33 14.15 13.81
C ARG A 79 6.79 14.58 13.62
N MET A 80 7.35 14.36 12.43
CA MET A 80 8.74 14.76 12.13
C MET A 80 8.90 16.28 12.19
N LEU A 81 7.91 17.04 11.76
CA LEU A 81 7.92 18.50 11.89
C LEU A 81 7.98 18.89 13.37
N ASP A 82 7.13 18.33 14.23
CA ASP A 82 7.12 18.71 15.65
C ASP A 82 8.43 18.34 16.37
N GLU A 83 9.01 17.17 16.07
CA GLU A 83 10.24 16.68 16.72
C GLU A 83 11.53 17.34 16.18
N GLU A 84 11.65 17.46 14.85
CA GLU A 84 12.91 17.87 14.20
C GLU A 84 12.92 19.35 13.80
N MET A 85 11.78 19.95 13.44
CA MET A 85 11.72 21.35 12.98
C MET A 85 12.32 22.33 13.99
N PRO A 86 12.05 22.26 15.31
CA PRO A 86 12.61 23.20 16.26
C PRO A 86 14.14 23.12 16.35
N LYS A 87 14.71 21.92 16.16
CA LYS A 87 16.18 21.72 16.17
C LYS A 87 16.81 22.38 14.94
N GLN A 88 16.21 22.15 13.76
CA GLN A 88 16.67 22.73 12.51
C GLN A 88 16.53 24.26 12.51
N LEU A 89 15.41 24.79 13.02
CA LEU A 89 15.21 26.24 13.15
C LEU A 89 16.21 26.87 14.11
N ARG A 90 16.45 26.27 15.29
CA ARG A 90 17.47 26.76 16.22
C ARG A 90 18.87 26.78 15.61
N TYR A 91 19.23 25.71 14.90
CA TYR A 91 20.51 25.64 14.20
C TYR A 91 20.63 26.73 13.13
N ALA A 92 19.60 26.89 12.30
CA ALA A 92 19.56 27.90 11.25
C ALA A 92 19.65 29.32 11.81
N LEU A 93 18.90 29.63 12.87
CA LEU A 93 18.94 30.94 13.54
C LEU A 93 20.32 31.23 14.15
N LYS A 94 20.91 30.24 14.83
CA LYS A 94 22.27 30.37 15.38
C LYS A 94 23.29 30.64 14.27
N GLN A 95 23.15 29.96 13.13
CA GLN A 95 24.01 30.18 11.98
C GLN A 95 23.82 31.56 11.36
N GLN A 96 22.59 32.04 11.24
CA GLN A 96 22.29 33.40 10.75
C GLN A 96 22.91 34.47 11.64
N LEU A 97 22.76 34.34 12.97
CA LEU A 97 23.38 35.26 13.93
C LEU A 97 24.91 35.25 13.84
N ARG A 98 25.53 34.07 13.70
CA ARG A 98 26.97 33.94 13.50
C ARG A 98 27.44 34.70 12.25
N LEU A 99 26.72 34.57 11.14
CA LEU A 99 27.06 35.26 9.89
C LEU A 99 26.90 36.78 10.00
N TRP A 100 25.89 37.24 10.74
CA TRP A 100 25.66 38.67 10.95
C TRP A 100 26.71 39.29 11.87
N LEU A 101 27.10 38.60 12.94
CA LEU A 101 28.12 39.07 13.90
C LEU A 101 29.56 38.92 13.40
N ALA A 102 29.82 37.99 12.48
CA ALA A 102 31.13 37.81 11.86
C ALA A 102 31.38 38.77 10.68
N ARG A 103 30.42 39.64 10.38
CA ARG A 103 30.53 40.71 9.39
C ARG A 103 31.04 41.98 10.05
#